data_AF-X1H1R5-F1
#
_entry.id   AF-X1H1R5-F1
#
_cell.length_a   1.000
_cell.length_b   1.000
_cell.length_c   1.000
_cell.angle_alpha   90.00
_cell.angle_beta   90.00
_cell.angle_gamma   90.00
#
_symmetry.space_group_name_H-M   'P 1'
#
loop_
_entity.id
_entity.type
_entity.pdbx_description
1 polymer ?
#
loop_
_entity_poly.entity_id
_entity_poly.type
_entity_poly.pdbx_seq_one_letter_code
_entity_poly.pdbx_strand_id
1 'polypeptide(L)'
;LLFMDLSEAEERSSIEITRSQIQQIEKDLLEQQEELLSVDIKEKNILGEIERLEKDVTLIRESLRELSSQIKKVSREIQGGQRRIQQLNRSSLAAKGCLKKRLVAFYKFGRPGYVRLLATSDTLQEFQKIVKYMKTIMEQDRQILDMLARQRSQVENELDMLKENMAKIEVLKKTKDRRMALLEKCIEKRVFLLMKVHREKEFYAKAVEELKEAAQALNQTMMHLEMEEGERHLPKGFAEMKGKL
;
A
#
# COMPACT_ATOMS: atom_id res chain seq x y z
N LEU A 1 -35.51 -70.75 32.77
CA LEU A 1 -36.07 -69.42 33.10
C LEU A 1 -34.96 -68.37 33.32
N LEU A 2 -33.78 -68.71 33.84
CA LEU A 2 -32.67 -67.75 34.06
C LEU A 2 -31.96 -67.19 32.80
N PHE A 3 -32.11 -67.81 31.62
CA PHE A 3 -31.44 -67.34 30.38
C PHE A 3 -32.22 -66.25 29.62
N MET A 4 -33.52 -66.09 29.87
CA MET A 4 -34.33 -65.02 29.26
C MET A 4 -34.09 -63.67 29.96
N ASP A 5 -33.89 -63.67 31.29
CA ASP A 5 -33.61 -62.47 32.08
C ASP A 5 -32.25 -61.81 31.74
N LEU A 6 -31.24 -62.58 31.35
CA LEU A 6 -29.92 -62.05 30.99
C LEU A 6 -29.92 -61.31 29.64
N SER A 7 -30.70 -61.78 28.66
CA SER A 7 -30.83 -61.11 27.36
C SER A 7 -31.61 -59.80 27.46
N GLU A 8 -32.68 -59.76 28.25
CA GLU A 8 -33.44 -58.52 28.51
C GLU A 8 -32.64 -57.51 29.33
N ALA A 9 -31.79 -57.97 30.25
CA ALA A 9 -30.90 -57.10 31.03
C ALA A 9 -29.76 -56.49 30.17
N GLU A 10 -29.22 -57.24 29.20
CA GLU A 10 -28.21 -56.75 28.26
C GLU A 10 -28.79 -55.76 27.22
N GLU A 11 -30.00 -56.00 26.70
CA GLU A 11 -30.70 -55.08 25.78
C GLU A 11 -31.13 -53.78 26.49
N ARG A 12 -31.69 -53.86 27.70
CA ARG A 12 -32.01 -52.66 28.52
C ARG A 12 -30.79 -51.82 28.87
N SER A 13 -29.68 -52.48 29.20
CA SER A 13 -28.38 -51.82 29.43
C SER A 13 -27.90 -51.10 28.15
N SER A 14 -28.05 -51.73 26.98
CA SER A 14 -27.69 -51.14 25.68
C SER A 14 -28.54 -49.91 25.34
N ILE A 15 -29.86 -49.96 25.59
CA ILE A 15 -30.77 -48.81 25.39
C ILE A 15 -30.42 -47.66 26.33
N GLU A 16 -30.13 -47.96 27.59
CA GLU A 16 -29.77 -46.94 28.59
C GLU A 16 -28.43 -46.27 28.28
N ILE A 17 -27.44 -47.05 27.78
CA ILE A 17 -26.17 -46.53 27.26
C ILE A 17 -26.39 -45.63 26.04
N THR A 18 -27.20 -46.09 25.07
CA THR A 18 -27.49 -45.31 23.85
C THR A 18 -28.24 -44.03 24.19
N ARG A 19 -29.16 -44.06 25.17
CA ARG A 19 -29.90 -42.89 25.64
C ARG A 19 -28.98 -41.87 26.31
N SER A 20 -28.04 -42.34 27.12
CA SER A 20 -27.02 -41.50 27.74
C SER A 20 -26.10 -40.84 26.68
N GLN A 21 -25.71 -41.60 25.65
CA GLN A 21 -24.90 -41.07 24.54
C GLN A 21 -25.65 -39.99 23.74
N ILE A 22 -26.94 -40.17 23.48
CA ILE A 22 -27.77 -39.15 22.81
C ILE A 22 -27.86 -37.88 23.66
N GLN A 23 -28.10 -38.00 24.96
CA GLN A 23 -28.14 -36.84 25.87
C GLN A 23 -26.80 -36.10 25.90
N GLN A 24 -25.68 -36.81 25.87
CA GLN A 24 -24.35 -36.19 25.82
C GLN A 24 -24.14 -35.45 24.49
N ILE A 25 -24.50 -36.06 23.35
CA ILE A 25 -24.36 -35.39 22.04
C ILE A 25 -25.30 -34.20 21.91
N GLU A 26 -26.53 -34.27 22.41
CA GLU A 26 -27.45 -33.12 22.42
C GLU A 26 -26.89 -31.95 23.24
N LYS A 27 -26.28 -32.25 24.39
CA LYS A 27 -25.59 -31.25 25.21
C LYS A 27 -24.40 -30.64 24.46
N ASP A 28 -23.52 -31.47 23.91
CA ASP A 28 -22.36 -31.01 23.15
C ASP A 28 -22.78 -30.18 21.92
N LEU A 29 -23.88 -30.56 21.27
CA LEU A 29 -24.46 -29.85 20.12
C LEU A 29 -25.03 -28.48 20.51
N LEU A 30 -25.67 -28.35 21.68
CA LEU A 30 -26.09 -27.06 22.22
C LEU A 30 -24.88 -26.17 22.51
N GLU A 31 -23.85 -26.71 23.18
CA GLU A 31 -22.62 -25.97 23.49
C GLU A 31 -21.91 -25.48 22.21
N GLN A 32 -21.77 -26.34 21.19
CA GLN A 32 -21.16 -25.94 19.91
C GLN A 32 -22.01 -24.93 19.12
N GLN A 33 -23.35 -24.99 19.22
CA GLN A 33 -24.23 -23.98 18.63
C GLN A 33 -24.12 -22.63 19.32
N GLU A 34 -24.04 -22.60 20.65
CA GLU A 34 -23.79 -21.36 21.40
C GLU A 34 -22.44 -20.76 21.03
N GLU A 35 -21.39 -21.58 20.90
CA GLU A 35 -20.08 -21.10 20.45
C GLU A 35 -20.09 -20.60 19.01
N LEU A 36 -20.83 -21.26 18.11
CA LEU A 36 -21.02 -20.77 16.74
C LEU A 36 -21.69 -19.39 16.71
N LEU A 37 -22.74 -19.18 17.52
CA LEU A 37 -23.37 -17.86 17.68
C LEU A 37 -22.40 -16.83 18.28
N SER A 38 -21.56 -17.25 19.22
CA SER A 38 -20.49 -16.41 19.79
C SER A 38 -19.50 -15.95 18.72
N VAL A 39 -19.15 -16.85 17.80
CA VAL A 39 -18.27 -16.58 16.65
C VAL A 39 -18.94 -15.65 15.64
N ASP A 40 -20.24 -15.80 15.35
CA ASP A 40 -20.97 -14.87 14.47
C ASP A 40 -20.97 -13.43 15.02
N ILE A 41 -21.05 -13.25 16.35
CA ILE A 41 -20.93 -11.93 16.99
C ILE A 41 -19.50 -11.39 16.85
N LYS A 42 -18.49 -12.24 17.06
CA LYS A 42 -17.07 -11.87 16.87
C LYS A 42 -16.78 -11.49 15.40
N GLU A 43 -17.36 -12.21 14.44
CA GLU A 43 -17.28 -11.93 13.01
C GLU A 43 -17.81 -10.53 12.70
N LYS A 44 -18.99 -10.15 13.22
CA LYS A 44 -19.53 -8.79 13.04
C LYS A 44 -18.59 -7.71 13.55
N ASN A 45 -17.97 -7.92 14.71
CA ASN A 45 -16.99 -6.97 15.26
C ASN A 45 -15.75 -6.87 14.37
N ILE A 46 -15.24 -8.01 13.88
CA ILE A 46 -14.05 -8.06 13.02
C ILE A 46 -14.36 -7.45 11.63
N LEU A 47 -15.56 -7.64 11.08
CA LEU A 47 -16.01 -6.95 9.87
C LEU A 47 -15.97 -5.43 10.05
N GLY A 48 -16.42 -4.93 11.21
CA GLY A 48 -16.29 -3.52 11.55
C GLY A 48 -14.84 -3.03 11.62
N GLU A 49 -13.90 -3.86 12.10
CA GLU A 49 -12.46 -3.54 12.04
C GLU A 49 -11.92 -3.56 10.61
N ILE A 50 -12.34 -4.52 9.78
CA ILE A 50 -11.94 -4.62 8.37
C ILE A 50 -12.41 -3.39 7.59
N GLU A 51 -13.66 -2.94 7.78
CA GLU A 51 -14.18 -1.73 7.13
C GLU A 51 -13.35 -0.48 7.49
N ARG A 52 -12.92 -0.36 8.76
CA ARG A 52 -12.03 0.73 9.18
C ARG A 52 -10.67 0.62 8.50
N LEU A 53 -10.08 -0.57 8.47
CA LEU A 53 -8.81 -0.81 7.79
C LEU A 53 -8.90 -0.53 6.28
N GLU A 54 -10.03 -0.82 5.65
CA GLU A 54 -10.25 -0.49 4.24
C GLU A 54 -10.28 1.01 4.00
N LYS A 55 -10.98 1.76 4.86
CA LYS A 55 -10.95 3.23 4.81
C LYS A 55 -9.52 3.74 4.98
N ASP A 56 -8.77 3.24 5.95
CA ASP A 56 -7.36 3.61 6.13
C ASP A 56 -6.50 3.29 4.91
N VAL A 57 -6.67 2.10 4.32
CA VAL A 57 -5.97 1.69 3.08
C VAL A 57 -6.29 2.65 1.93
N THR A 58 -7.55 3.04 1.76
CA THR A 58 -7.94 4.00 0.71
C THR A 58 -7.28 5.36 0.91
N LEU A 59 -7.30 5.90 2.13
CA LEU A 59 -6.66 7.16 2.50
C LEU A 59 -5.13 7.12 2.29
N ILE A 60 -4.47 6.03 2.69
CA ILE A 60 -3.03 5.87 2.49
C ILE A 60 -2.70 5.80 0.99
N ARG A 61 -3.50 5.09 0.18
CA ARG A 61 -3.32 5.03 -1.29
C ARG A 61 -3.50 6.39 -1.95
N GLU A 62 -4.46 7.19 -1.49
CA GLU A 62 -4.65 8.57 -1.96
C GLU A 62 -3.43 9.44 -1.62
N SER A 63 -2.98 9.39 -0.37
CA SER A 63 -1.77 10.11 0.06
C SER A 63 -0.53 9.68 -0.75
N LEU A 64 -0.37 8.39 -1.04
CA LEU A 64 0.73 7.87 -1.87
C LEU A 64 0.65 8.38 -3.33
N ARG A 65 -0.56 8.49 -3.89
CA ARG A 65 -0.78 9.08 -5.22
C ARG A 65 -0.39 10.56 -5.23
N GLU A 66 -0.80 11.31 -4.22
CA GLU A 66 -0.45 12.72 -4.07
C GLU A 66 1.07 12.91 -3.94
N LEU A 67 1.72 12.19 -3.02
CA LEU A 67 3.17 12.23 -2.85
C LEU A 67 3.91 11.89 -4.15
N SER A 68 3.43 10.91 -4.90
CA SER A 68 4.01 10.54 -6.21
C SER A 68 3.86 11.67 -7.23
N SER A 69 2.72 12.37 -7.24
CA SER A 69 2.50 13.54 -8.10
C SER A 69 3.43 14.70 -7.72
N GLN A 70 3.56 14.98 -6.42
CA GLN A 70 4.47 16.01 -5.90
C GLN A 70 5.93 15.70 -6.28
N ILE A 71 6.39 14.47 -6.09
CA ILE A 71 7.74 14.04 -6.51
C ILE A 71 7.93 14.27 -8.02
N LYS A 72 6.96 13.86 -8.85
CA LYS A 72 7.04 14.08 -10.31
C LYS A 72 7.10 15.57 -10.68
N LYS A 73 6.38 16.44 -9.96
CA LYS A 73 6.41 17.88 -10.19
C LYS A 73 7.78 18.45 -9.86
N VAL A 74 8.31 18.17 -8.67
CA VAL A 74 9.63 18.67 -8.24
C VAL A 74 10.76 18.11 -9.13
N SER A 75 10.67 16.85 -9.55
CA SER A 75 11.64 16.27 -10.51
C SER A 75 11.65 17.01 -11.85
N ARG A 76 10.48 17.45 -12.35
CA ARG A 76 10.41 18.26 -13.57
C ARG A 76 11.00 19.65 -13.37
N GLU A 77 10.78 20.26 -12.21
CA GLU A 77 11.39 21.55 -11.85
C GLU A 77 12.93 21.44 -11.81
N ILE A 78 13.47 20.36 -11.25
CA ILE A 78 14.90 20.06 -11.25
C ILE A 78 15.45 19.93 -12.67
N GLN A 79 14.82 19.12 -13.52
CA GLN A 79 15.25 18.95 -14.92
C GLN A 79 15.18 20.28 -15.69
N GLY A 80 14.16 21.09 -15.44
CA GLY A 80 14.04 22.44 -16.00
C GLY A 80 15.19 23.35 -15.57
N GLY A 81 15.51 23.39 -14.28
CA GLY A 81 16.62 24.18 -13.73
C GLY A 81 17.98 23.74 -14.31
N GLN A 82 18.23 22.44 -14.40
CA GLN A 82 19.45 21.91 -15.00
C GLN A 82 19.62 22.35 -16.47
N ARG A 83 18.54 22.33 -17.26
CA ARG A 83 18.57 22.82 -18.65
C ARG A 83 18.83 24.32 -18.72
N ARG A 84 18.21 25.13 -17.84
CA ARG A 84 18.45 26.57 -17.77
C ARG A 84 19.91 26.88 -17.44
N ILE A 85 20.48 26.21 -16.43
CA ILE A 85 21.91 26.33 -16.09
C ILE A 85 22.79 25.96 -17.29
N GLN A 86 22.49 24.87 -17.99
CA GLN A 86 23.25 24.46 -19.17
C GLN A 86 23.21 25.52 -20.28
N GLN A 87 22.03 26.11 -20.54
CA GLN A 87 21.87 27.18 -21.53
C GLN A 87 22.63 28.45 -21.13
N LEU A 88 22.51 28.87 -19.86
CA LEU A 88 23.26 30.01 -19.31
C LEU A 88 24.77 29.80 -19.46
N ASN A 89 25.28 28.64 -19.05
CA ASN A 89 26.70 28.31 -19.17
C ASN A 89 27.20 28.31 -20.63
N ARG A 90 26.42 27.76 -21.57
CA ARG A 90 26.75 27.80 -23.01
C ARG A 90 26.84 29.24 -23.52
N SER A 91 25.84 30.07 -23.20
CA SER A 91 25.83 31.47 -23.61
C SER A 91 26.97 32.28 -22.97
N SER A 92 27.26 32.04 -21.69
CA SER A 92 28.39 32.63 -20.98
C SER A 92 29.73 32.23 -21.59
N LEU A 93 29.90 30.98 -22.01
CA LEU A 93 31.13 30.49 -22.65
C LEU A 93 31.38 31.18 -24.00
N ALA A 94 30.33 31.31 -24.82
CA ALA A 94 30.40 32.02 -26.09
C ALA A 94 30.80 33.50 -25.91
N ALA A 95 30.13 34.19 -24.98
CA ALA A 95 30.42 35.59 -24.65
C ALA A 95 31.86 35.78 -24.11
N LYS A 96 32.32 34.90 -23.22
CA LYS A 96 33.71 34.89 -22.73
C LYS A 96 34.72 34.65 -23.85
N GLY A 97 34.40 33.79 -24.82
CA GLY A 97 35.25 33.54 -25.99
C GLY A 97 35.41 34.80 -26.86
N CYS A 98 34.32 35.52 -27.12
CA CYS A 98 34.34 36.79 -27.85
C CYS A 98 35.16 37.86 -27.10
N LEU A 99 34.89 38.04 -25.80
CA LEU A 99 35.62 38.99 -24.95
C LEU A 99 37.12 38.65 -24.88
N LYS A 100 37.48 37.37 -24.76
CA LYS A 100 38.89 36.93 -24.74
C LYS A 100 39.63 37.35 -26.01
N LYS A 101 39.03 37.14 -27.19
CA LYS A 101 39.64 37.56 -28.46
C LYS A 101 39.84 39.08 -28.52
N ARG A 102 38.84 39.86 -28.07
CA ARG A 102 38.91 41.33 -28.02
C ARG A 102 39.95 41.83 -27.02
N LEU A 103 40.04 41.24 -25.83
CA LEU A 103 41.06 41.53 -24.83
C LEU A 103 42.47 41.24 -25.33
N VAL A 104 42.68 40.12 -26.03
CA VAL A 104 43.98 39.79 -26.62
C VAL A 104 44.35 40.80 -27.72
N ALA A 105 43.40 41.19 -28.56
CA ALA A 105 43.63 42.23 -29.56
C ALA A 105 43.96 43.57 -28.89
N PHE A 106 43.20 43.98 -27.87
CA PHE A 106 43.46 45.19 -27.10
C PHE A 106 44.85 45.18 -26.45
N TYR A 107 45.28 44.04 -25.92
CA TYR A 107 46.62 43.89 -25.33
C TYR A 107 47.73 43.97 -26.38
N LYS A 108 47.60 43.23 -27.51
CA LYS A 108 48.60 43.21 -28.60
C LYS A 108 48.72 44.56 -29.31
N PHE A 109 47.61 45.26 -29.48
CA PHE A 109 47.53 46.55 -30.16
C PHE A 109 47.33 47.72 -29.17
N GLY A 110 47.76 47.56 -27.91
CA GLY A 110 47.51 48.44 -26.76
C GLY A 110 48.04 49.87 -26.90
N ARG A 111 48.26 50.59 -25.78
CA ARG A 111 48.54 52.05 -25.76
C ARG A 111 49.44 52.60 -26.90
N PRO A 112 50.57 51.98 -27.28
CA PRO A 112 51.38 52.45 -28.41
C PRO A 112 50.69 52.29 -29.78
N GLY A 113 49.90 51.24 -29.97
CA GLY A 113 49.10 51.00 -31.18
C GLY A 113 47.91 51.95 -31.28
N TYR A 114 47.22 52.23 -30.17
CA TYR A 114 46.15 53.23 -30.11
C TYR A 114 46.65 54.65 -30.34
N VAL A 115 47.74 55.05 -29.69
CA VAL A 115 48.38 56.36 -29.91
C VAL A 115 48.88 56.47 -31.35
N ARG A 116 49.46 55.39 -31.91
CA ARG A 116 49.91 55.37 -33.30
C ARG A 116 48.74 55.46 -34.28
N LEU A 117 47.63 54.73 -34.05
CA LEU A 117 46.41 54.77 -34.85
C LEU A 117 45.75 56.16 -34.81
N LEU A 118 45.72 56.79 -33.63
CA LEU A 118 45.24 58.16 -33.45
C LEU A 118 46.20 59.19 -34.08
N ALA A 119 47.50 58.90 -34.13
CA ALA A 119 48.51 59.75 -34.78
C ALA A 119 48.63 59.50 -36.29
N THR A 120 47.98 58.46 -36.85
CA THR A 120 47.92 58.20 -38.31
C THR A 120 46.72 58.85 -38.98
N SER A 121 45.84 59.52 -38.23
CA SER A 121 44.71 60.23 -38.84
C SER A 121 45.20 61.50 -39.53
N ASP A 122 44.98 61.61 -40.84
CA ASP A 122 45.42 62.74 -41.64
C ASP A 122 44.52 63.98 -41.41
N THR A 123 43.31 63.76 -40.86
CA THR A 123 42.32 64.83 -40.58
C THR A 123 41.68 64.74 -39.20
N LEU A 124 41.26 65.90 -38.66
CA LEU A 124 40.50 65.98 -37.40
C LEU A 124 39.20 65.14 -37.43
N GLN A 125 38.60 64.99 -38.60
CA GLN A 125 37.37 64.22 -38.79
C GLN A 125 37.62 62.71 -38.64
N GLU A 126 38.76 62.20 -39.13
CA GLU A 126 39.17 60.80 -38.94
C GLU A 126 39.49 60.50 -37.48
N PHE A 127 40.19 61.41 -36.81
CA PHE A 127 40.44 61.31 -35.37
C PHE A 127 39.13 61.17 -34.58
N GLN A 128 38.13 62.02 -34.85
CA GLN A 128 36.82 61.96 -34.20
C GLN A 128 36.10 60.64 -34.46
N LYS A 129 36.16 60.10 -35.68
CA LYS A 129 35.56 58.79 -36.03
C LYS A 129 36.22 57.65 -35.24
N ILE A 130 37.55 57.64 -35.14
CA ILE A 130 38.30 56.60 -34.41
C ILE A 130 37.93 56.61 -32.92
N VAL A 131 37.89 57.78 -32.28
CA VAL A 131 37.47 57.93 -30.88
C VAL A 131 36.03 57.47 -30.67
N LYS A 132 35.11 57.84 -31.59
CA LYS A 132 33.71 57.42 -31.54
C LYS A 132 33.59 55.89 -31.60
N TYR A 133 34.26 55.24 -32.53
CA TYR A 133 34.22 53.78 -32.66
C TYR A 133 34.81 53.05 -31.46
N MET A 134 35.92 53.54 -30.90
CA MET A 134 36.49 52.95 -29.68
C MET A 134 35.52 53.03 -28.51
N LYS A 135 34.89 54.20 -28.31
CA LYS A 135 33.87 54.36 -27.26
C LYS A 135 32.71 53.38 -27.44
N THR A 136 32.20 53.22 -28.67
CA THR A 136 31.14 52.25 -28.97
C THR A 136 31.56 50.80 -28.68
N ILE A 137 32.78 50.42 -29.06
CA ILE A 137 33.33 49.08 -28.80
C ILE A 137 33.43 48.84 -27.28
N MET A 138 34.00 49.77 -26.53
CA MET A 138 34.15 49.65 -25.07
C MET A 138 32.80 49.60 -24.35
N GLU A 139 31.82 50.38 -24.81
CA GLU A 139 30.45 50.33 -24.27
C GLU A 139 29.82 48.95 -24.50
N GLN A 140 29.99 48.38 -25.69
CA GLN A 140 29.51 47.03 -25.99
C GLN A 140 30.19 45.98 -25.10
N ASP A 141 31.50 46.08 -24.86
CA ASP A 141 32.22 45.15 -23.98
C ASP A 141 31.74 45.25 -22.53
N ARG A 142 31.48 46.47 -22.05
CA ARG A 142 30.87 46.70 -20.74
C ARG A 142 29.51 46.01 -20.63
N GLN A 143 28.65 46.17 -21.64
CA GLN A 143 27.33 45.51 -21.67
C GLN A 143 27.43 43.98 -21.63
N ILE A 144 28.41 43.40 -22.33
CA ILE A 144 28.65 41.94 -22.30
C ILE A 144 29.12 41.50 -20.90
N LEU A 145 29.99 42.27 -20.24
CA LEU A 145 30.43 41.99 -18.87
C LEU A 145 29.26 42.07 -17.87
N ASP A 146 28.41 43.10 -17.98
CA ASP A 146 27.22 43.26 -17.15
C ASP A 146 26.20 42.12 -17.38
N MET A 147 26.06 41.66 -18.62
CA MET A 147 25.27 40.46 -18.95
C MET A 147 25.87 39.21 -18.30
N LEU A 148 27.18 38.99 -18.39
CA LEU A 148 27.86 37.84 -17.79
C LEU A 148 27.74 37.83 -16.26
N ALA A 149 27.83 38.99 -15.61
CA ALA A 149 27.62 39.13 -14.18
C ALA A 149 26.18 38.73 -13.79
N ARG A 150 25.18 39.20 -14.55
CA ARG A 150 23.77 38.81 -14.36
C ARG A 150 23.55 37.32 -14.57
N GLN A 151 24.11 36.73 -15.63
CA GLN A 151 24.03 35.30 -15.91
C GLN A 151 24.65 34.46 -14.79
N ARG A 152 25.78 34.90 -14.23
CA ARG A 152 26.40 34.24 -13.08
C ARG A 152 25.47 34.21 -11.87
N SER A 153 24.89 35.36 -11.51
CA SER A 153 23.91 35.43 -10.41
C SER A 153 22.69 34.55 -10.67
N GLN A 154 22.20 34.49 -11.92
CA GLN A 154 21.11 33.58 -12.29
C GLN A 154 21.48 32.10 -12.10
N VAL A 155 22.70 31.70 -12.47
CA VAL A 155 23.17 30.32 -12.24
C VAL A 155 23.28 30.01 -10.76
N GLU A 156 23.81 30.92 -9.94
CA GLU A 156 23.91 30.76 -8.49
C GLU A 156 22.50 30.57 -7.87
N ASN A 157 21.54 31.41 -8.24
CA ASN A 157 20.15 31.28 -7.80
C ASN A 157 19.51 29.95 -8.23
N GLU A 158 19.70 29.53 -9.49
CA GLU A 158 19.19 28.24 -9.97
C GLU A 158 19.83 27.05 -9.24
N LEU A 159 21.12 27.12 -8.91
CA LEU A 159 21.80 26.08 -8.14
C LEU A 159 21.23 25.95 -6.73
N ASP A 160 20.93 27.07 -6.07
CA ASP A 160 20.34 27.05 -4.73
C ASP A 160 18.90 26.51 -4.76
N MET A 161 18.09 26.92 -5.74
CA MET A 161 16.77 26.33 -5.99
C MET A 161 16.84 24.82 -6.27
N LEU A 162 17.85 24.36 -7.01
CA LEU A 162 18.07 22.93 -7.24
C LEU A 162 18.41 22.17 -5.96
N LYS A 163 19.27 22.73 -5.10
CA LYS A 163 19.60 22.12 -3.80
C LYS A 163 18.36 21.97 -2.92
N GLU A 164 17.54 23.03 -2.82
CA GLU A 164 16.29 22.99 -2.06
C GLU A 164 15.33 21.93 -2.61
N ASN A 165 15.17 21.87 -3.94
CA ASN A 165 14.32 20.87 -4.58
C ASN A 165 14.82 19.43 -4.39
N MET A 166 16.15 19.22 -4.39
CA MET A 166 16.74 17.92 -4.10
C MET A 166 16.46 17.48 -2.65
N ALA A 167 16.64 18.39 -1.68
CA ALA A 167 16.31 18.12 -0.28
C ALA A 167 14.80 17.81 -0.11
N LYS A 168 13.94 18.56 -0.80
CA LYS A 168 12.49 18.34 -0.81
C LYS A 168 12.13 16.95 -1.36
N ILE A 169 12.74 16.52 -2.47
CA ILE A 169 12.52 15.16 -3.00
C ILE A 169 12.93 14.09 -2.00
N GLU A 170 14.05 14.26 -1.31
CA GLU A 170 14.51 13.27 -0.32
C GLU A 170 13.50 13.11 0.82
N VAL A 171 12.98 14.22 1.34
CA VAL A 171 11.93 14.23 2.37
C VAL A 171 10.64 13.58 1.86
N LEU A 172 10.21 13.92 0.63
CA LEU A 172 9.01 13.33 0.02
C LEU A 172 9.16 11.81 -0.19
N LYS A 173 10.33 11.35 -0.63
CA LYS A 173 10.62 9.91 -0.79
C LYS A 173 10.58 9.19 0.55
N LYS A 174 11.28 9.69 1.57
CA LYS A 174 11.24 9.14 2.94
C LYS A 174 9.81 9.08 3.48
N THR A 175 9.00 10.10 3.21
CA THR A 175 7.59 10.12 3.61
C THR A 175 6.80 9.06 2.87
N LYS A 176 6.97 8.95 1.55
CA LYS A 176 6.34 7.92 0.72
C LYS A 176 6.69 6.51 1.21
N ASP A 177 7.96 6.23 1.49
CA ASP A 177 8.42 4.93 1.97
C ASP A 177 7.78 4.55 3.31
N ARG A 178 7.70 5.51 4.24
CA ARG A 178 6.97 5.33 5.51
C ARG A 178 5.50 5.01 5.28
N ARG A 179 4.83 5.66 4.32
CA ARG A 179 3.41 5.40 4.00
C ARG A 179 3.22 4.05 3.33
N MET A 180 4.15 3.60 2.49
CA MET A 180 4.12 2.26 1.90
C MET A 180 4.26 1.18 2.98
N ALA A 181 5.19 1.34 3.93
CA ALA A 181 5.32 0.41 5.05
C ALA A 181 4.07 0.37 5.96
N LEU A 182 3.40 1.51 6.15
CA LEU A 182 2.11 1.54 6.86
C LEU A 182 1.02 0.81 6.08
N LEU A 183 0.96 1.00 4.75
CA LEU A 183 0.00 0.30 3.88
C LEU A 183 0.18 -1.22 3.95
N GLU A 184 1.42 -1.69 3.88
CA GLU A 184 1.75 -3.12 3.99
C GLU A 184 1.24 -3.70 5.32
N LYS A 185 1.54 -3.04 6.44
CA LYS A 185 1.04 -3.45 7.77
C LYS A 185 -0.49 -3.47 7.86
N CYS A 186 -1.17 -2.50 7.28
CA CYS A 186 -2.63 -2.47 7.25
C CYS A 186 -3.20 -3.65 6.44
N ILE A 187 -2.59 -3.96 5.30
CA ILE A 187 -3.00 -5.10 4.45
C ILE A 187 -2.74 -6.43 5.17
N GLU A 188 -1.57 -6.60 5.78
CA GLU A 188 -1.22 -7.79 6.57
C GLU A 188 -2.21 -8.01 7.71
N LYS A 189 -2.49 -6.95 8.49
CA LYS A 189 -3.48 -7.02 9.58
C LYS A 189 -4.86 -7.44 9.08
N ARG A 190 -5.28 -6.90 7.93
CA ARG A 190 -6.57 -7.25 7.32
C ARG A 190 -6.62 -8.72 6.90
N VAL A 191 -5.57 -9.21 6.22
CA VAL A 191 -5.47 -10.62 5.80
C VAL A 191 -5.50 -11.55 7.01
N PHE A 192 -4.77 -11.18 8.08
CA PHE A 192 -4.77 -11.94 9.33
C PHE A 192 -6.16 -12.02 9.96
N LEU A 193 -6.87 -10.90 10.06
CA LEU A 193 -8.23 -10.86 10.61
C LEU A 193 -9.22 -11.70 9.80
N LEU A 194 -9.17 -11.59 8.46
CA LEU A 194 -9.99 -12.42 7.56
C LEU A 194 -9.73 -13.91 7.74
N MET A 195 -8.46 -14.30 7.81
CA MET A 195 -8.07 -15.71 7.98
C MET A 195 -8.52 -16.25 9.35
N LYS A 196 -8.40 -15.45 10.41
CA LYS A 196 -8.83 -15.82 11.76
C LYS A 196 -10.34 -16.08 11.80
N VAL A 197 -11.15 -15.16 11.28
CA VAL A 197 -12.62 -15.28 11.24
C VAL A 197 -13.03 -16.52 10.45
N HIS A 198 -12.46 -16.68 9.25
CA HIS A 198 -12.81 -17.79 8.37
C HIS A 198 -12.51 -19.14 9.02
N ARG A 199 -11.34 -19.29 9.65
CA ARG A 199 -10.94 -20.54 10.31
C ARG A 199 -11.78 -20.86 11.55
N GLU A 200 -12.08 -19.87 12.39
CA GLU A 200 -12.95 -20.06 13.56
C GLU A 200 -14.35 -20.50 13.12
N LYS A 201 -14.92 -19.85 12.11
CA LYS A 201 -16.25 -20.19 11.58
C LYS A 201 -16.32 -21.60 10.99
N GLU A 202 -15.33 -21.98 10.18
CA GLU A 202 -15.26 -23.33 9.61
C GLU A 202 -15.12 -24.42 10.67
N PHE A 203 -14.37 -24.16 11.74
CA PHE A 203 -14.18 -25.12 12.83
C PHE A 203 -15.49 -25.45 13.54
N TYR A 204 -16.22 -24.43 14.01
CA TYR A 204 -17.49 -24.65 14.71
C TYR A 204 -18.61 -25.12 13.78
N ALA A 205 -18.64 -24.66 12.53
CA ALA A 205 -19.63 -25.13 11.55
C ALA A 205 -19.49 -26.64 11.29
N LYS A 206 -18.27 -27.15 11.11
CA LYS A 206 -18.00 -28.58 10.96
C LYS A 206 -18.34 -29.38 12.22
N ALA A 207 -17.96 -28.88 13.40
CA ALA A 207 -18.30 -29.55 14.65
C ALA A 207 -19.82 -29.70 14.84
N VAL A 208 -20.60 -28.67 14.51
CA VAL A 208 -22.07 -28.72 14.56
C VAL A 208 -22.64 -29.69 13.52
N GLU A 209 -22.06 -29.75 12.31
CA GLU A 209 -22.47 -30.69 11.26
C GLU A 209 -22.22 -32.15 11.66
N GLU A 210 -21.01 -32.48 12.11
CA GLU A 210 -20.64 -33.83 12.56
C GLU A 210 -21.48 -34.30 13.75
N LEU A 211 -21.73 -33.42 14.75
CA LEU A 211 -22.57 -33.75 15.90
C LEU A 211 -24.04 -33.97 15.49
N LYS A 212 -24.56 -33.22 14.50
CA LYS A 212 -25.92 -33.43 13.97
C LYS A 212 -26.04 -34.78 13.28
N GLU A 213 -25.07 -35.15 12.45
CA GLU A 213 -25.05 -36.44 11.78
C GLU A 213 -24.97 -37.60 12.78
N ALA A 214 -24.09 -37.48 13.79
CA ALA A 214 -23.97 -38.47 14.86
C ALA A 214 -25.27 -38.61 15.68
N ALA A 215 -25.92 -37.50 16.03
CA ALA A 215 -27.20 -37.51 16.73
C ALA A 215 -28.31 -38.18 15.90
N GLN A 216 -28.35 -37.92 14.59
CA GLN A 216 -29.32 -38.55 13.70
C GLN A 216 -29.09 -40.06 13.58
N ALA A 217 -27.84 -40.49 13.43
CA ALA A 217 -27.49 -41.91 13.36
C ALA A 217 -27.87 -42.65 14.65
N LEU A 218 -27.56 -42.08 15.83
CA LEU A 218 -27.91 -42.70 17.11
C LEU A 218 -29.42 -42.75 17.37
N ASN A 219 -30.15 -41.70 16.98
CA ASN A 219 -31.61 -41.70 17.06
C ASN A 219 -32.22 -42.80 16.17
N GLN A 220 -31.70 -43.00 14.95
CA GLN A 220 -32.13 -44.11 14.10
C GLN A 220 -31.86 -45.48 14.74
N THR A 221 -30.67 -45.67 15.31
CA THR A 221 -30.38 -46.93 16.03
C THR A 221 -31.27 -47.15 17.25
N MET A 222 -31.60 -46.08 17.98
CA MET A 222 -32.52 -46.15 19.12
C MET A 222 -33.94 -46.56 18.69
N MET A 223 -34.46 -45.96 17.61
CA MET A 223 -35.78 -46.34 17.07
C MET A 223 -35.83 -47.81 16.64
N HIS A 224 -34.73 -48.34 16.08
CA HIS A 224 -34.64 -49.76 15.73
C HIS A 224 -34.63 -50.67 16.97
N LEU A 225 -33.86 -50.33 18.01
CA LEU A 225 -33.82 -51.09 19.27
C LEU A 225 -35.16 -51.05 20.02
N GLU A 226 -35.85 -49.91 20.03
CA GLU A 226 -37.18 -49.75 20.65
C GLU A 226 -38.29 -50.51 19.88
N MET A 227 -38.22 -50.59 18.55
CA MET A 227 -39.13 -51.41 17.75
C MET A 227 -38.94 -52.92 18.02
N GLU A 228 -37.69 -53.38 18.16
CA GLU A 228 -37.38 -54.78 18.46
C GLU A 228 -37.83 -55.21 19.87
N GLU A 229 -37.77 -54.34 20.87
CA GLU A 229 -38.36 -54.57 22.21
C GLU A 229 -39.90 -54.61 22.16
N GLY A 230 -40.54 -53.70 21.40
CA GLY A 230 -41.99 -53.59 21.29
C GLY A 230 -42.65 -54.80 20.61
N GLU A 231 -41.98 -55.42 19.63
CA GLU A 231 -42.47 -56.63 18.96
C GLU A 231 -42.38 -57.89 19.84
N ARG A 232 -41.45 -57.94 20.81
CA ARG A 232 -41.30 -59.07 21.75
C ARG A 232 -42.24 -59.01 22.95
N HIS A 233 -42.68 -57.81 23.33
CA HIS A 233 -43.65 -57.59 24.42
C HIS A 233 -45.12 -57.74 24.03
N LEU A 234 -45.45 -57.97 22.76
CA LEU A 234 -46.78 -58.45 22.38
C LEU A 234 -46.96 -59.88 22.90
N PRO A 235 -47.85 -60.14 23.89
CA PRO A 235 -48.08 -61.49 24.34
C PRO A 235 -48.78 -62.23 23.20
N LYS A 236 -48.03 -63.08 22.48
CA LYS A 236 -48.59 -64.02 21.49
C LYS A 236 -49.66 -64.96 22.08
N GLY A 237 -49.87 -64.94 23.40
CA GLY A 237 -50.85 -65.75 24.12
C GLY A 237 -52.28 -65.19 24.24
N PHE A 238 -52.59 -63.95 23.81
CA PHE A 238 -53.97 -63.42 23.97
C PHE A 238 -54.92 -63.78 22.80
N ALA A 239 -54.38 -64.19 21.66
CA ALA A 239 -55.18 -64.59 20.49
C ALA A 239 -55.68 -66.05 20.57
N GLU A 240 -55.06 -66.91 21.36
CA GLU A 240 -55.41 -68.34 21.46
C GLU A 240 -56.44 -68.68 22.56
N MET A 241 -56.90 -67.71 23.36
CA MET A 241 -57.85 -67.96 24.46
C MET A 241 -59.30 -67.50 24.21
N LYS A 242 -59.67 -67.11 22.99
CA LYS A 242 -61.09 -66.93 22.63
C LYS A 242 -61.68 -68.22 22.07
N GLY A 243 -62.00 -69.14 22.96
CA GLY A 243 -62.67 -70.40 22.63
C GLY A 243 -62.95 -71.28 23.84
N LYS A 244 -63.79 -70.82 24.77
CA LYS A 244 -64.56 -71.72 25.64
C LYS A 244 -66.04 -71.38 25.49
N LEU A 245 -66.81 -72.32 24.96
CA LEU A 245 -68.11 -72.80 25.43
C LEU A 245 -68.59 -73.92 24.50
#